data_AF-A0A6P1CWW0-F1
#
_entry.id   AF-A0A6P1CWW0-F1
#
_cell.length_a   1.000
_cell.length_b   1.000
_cell.length_c   1.000
_cell.angle_alpha   90.00
_cell.angle_beta   90.00
_cell.angle_gamma   90.00
#
_symmetry.space_group_name_H-M   'P 1'
#
loop_
_entity.id
_entity.type
_entity.pdbx_description
1 polymer ?
#
loop_
_entity_poly.entity_id
_entity_poly.type
_entity_poly.pdbx_seq_one_letter_code
_entity_poly.pdbx_strand_id
1 'polypeptide(L)'
;LDRLAVAAVPEFLPAVVTLALAMGARHMAARHALIRKLPAVETLGSVTVLATDKTGTLTEGRMVARTLWTPDGVAEVSGSGYAPDGAVHADGQVLAPSDRRDVTEL
;
A
#
# COMPACT_ATOMS: atom_id res chain seq x y z
N LEU A 1 3.46 -39.22 41.76
CA LEU A 1 2.86 -38.75 40.49
C LEU A 1 3.44 -37.40 40.03
N ASP A 2 3.91 -36.53 40.94
CA ASP A 2 4.45 -35.19 40.59
C ASP A 2 5.68 -35.16 39.66
N ARG A 3 6.59 -36.15 39.71
CA ARG A 3 7.80 -36.13 38.88
C ARG A 3 7.55 -36.36 37.37
N LEU A 4 6.44 -36.99 37.01
CA LEU A 4 6.07 -37.20 35.60
C LEU A 4 5.41 -35.96 34.99
N ALA A 5 4.73 -35.14 35.80
CA ALA A 5 4.09 -33.91 35.34
C ALA A 5 5.12 -32.81 34.98
N VAL A 6 6.24 -32.73 35.71
CA VAL A 6 7.34 -31.78 35.45
C VAL A 6 8.09 -32.10 34.17
N ALA A 7 8.23 -33.39 33.80
CA ALA A 7 8.92 -33.80 32.58
C ALA A 7 8.13 -33.52 31.28
N ALA A 8 6.81 -33.29 31.40
CA ALA A 8 5.92 -33.13 30.25
C ALA A 8 5.74 -31.66 29.79
N VAL A 9 6.07 -30.69 30.65
CA VAL A 9 5.98 -29.27 30.28
C VAL A 9 7.30 -28.84 29.65
N PRO A 10 7.31 -28.46 28.37
CA PRO A 10 8.53 -28.04 27.73
C PRO A 10 8.85 -26.60 28.16
N GLU A 11 9.56 -26.47 29.28
CA GLU A 11 9.89 -25.19 29.93
C GLU A 11 10.63 -24.21 28.99
N PHE A 12 11.38 -24.74 28.01
CA PHE A 12 12.14 -23.94 27.04
C PHE A 12 11.34 -23.56 25.80
N LEU A 13 10.15 -24.12 25.60
CA LEU A 13 9.33 -23.90 24.41
C LEU A 13 8.97 -22.42 24.21
N PRO A 14 8.62 -21.64 25.25
CA PRO A 14 8.41 -20.20 25.12
C PRO A 14 9.63 -19.46 24.58
N ALA A 15 10.84 -19.85 24.98
CA ALA A 15 12.08 -19.22 24.51
C ALA A 15 12.37 -19.57 23.03
N VAL A 16 12.19 -20.83 22.64
CA VAL A 16 12.38 -21.29 21.26
C VAL A 16 11.39 -20.60 20.31
N VAL A 17 10.12 -20.51 20.69
CA VAL A 17 9.09 -19.80 19.91
C VAL A 17 9.43 -18.32 19.79
N THR A 18 9.84 -17.69 20.88
CA THR A 18 10.24 -16.27 20.87
C THR A 18 11.42 -16.03 19.91
N LEU A 19 12.44 -16.90 19.93
CA LEU A 19 13.58 -16.80 19.03
C LEU A 19 13.16 -16.98 17.56
N ALA A 20 12.30 -17.96 17.26
CA ALA A 20 11.77 -18.18 15.92
C ALA A 20 11.00 -16.95 15.40
N LEU A 21 10.10 -16.38 16.22
CA LEU A 21 9.36 -15.16 15.87
C LEU A 21 10.29 -13.96 15.69
N ALA A 22 11.33 -13.82 16.52
CA ALA A 22 12.30 -12.73 16.41
C ALA A 22 13.11 -12.82 15.10
N MET A 23 13.50 -14.02 14.67
CA MET A 23 14.14 -14.22 13.37
C MET A 23 13.19 -13.86 12.21
N GLY A 24 11.91 -14.27 12.30
CA GLY A 24 10.90 -13.87 11.32
C GLY A 24 10.69 -12.36 11.26
N ALA A 25 10.61 -11.69 12.42
CA ALA A 25 10.49 -10.24 12.51
C ALA A 25 11.69 -9.52 11.90
N ARG A 26 12.92 -10.02 12.13
CA ARG A 26 14.14 -9.49 11.49
C ARG A 26 14.09 -9.61 9.97
N HIS A 27 13.62 -10.74 9.45
CA HIS A 27 13.48 -10.97 8.02
C HIS A 27 12.43 -10.04 7.37
N MET A 28 11.31 -9.81 8.07
CA MET A 28 10.27 -8.87 7.64
C MET A 28 10.78 -7.42 7.64
N ALA A 29 11.54 -7.02 8.66
CA ALA A 29 12.12 -5.68 8.73
C ALA A 29 13.10 -5.41 7.57
N ALA A 30 13.88 -6.42 7.16
CA ALA A 30 14.75 -6.33 5.97
C ALA A 30 13.96 -6.14 4.65
N ARG A 31 12.64 -6.39 4.66
CA ARG A 31 11.71 -6.18 3.55
C ARG A 31 10.76 -4.99 3.79
N HIS A 32 11.19 -4.01 4.58
CA HIS A 32 10.43 -2.80 4.91
C HIS A 32 9.13 -3.03 5.72
N ALA A 33 8.98 -4.19 6.38
CA ALA A 33 7.85 -4.48 7.26
C ALA A 33 8.28 -4.49 8.73
N LEU A 34 8.09 -3.37 9.43
CA LEU A 34 8.45 -3.23 10.84
C LEU A 34 7.43 -3.95 11.75
N ILE A 35 7.88 -4.99 12.44
CA ILE A 35 7.06 -5.73 13.41
C ILE A 35 7.19 -5.11 14.81
N ARG A 36 6.09 -4.56 15.33
CA ARG A 36 6.04 -3.96 16.69
C ARG A 36 5.82 -4.96 17.82
N LYS A 37 5.24 -6.13 17.51
CA LYS A 37 4.95 -7.21 18.48
C LYS A 37 5.21 -8.55 17.82
N LEU A 38 6.03 -9.41 18.45
CA LEU A 38 6.44 -10.71 17.88
C LEU A 38 5.29 -11.63 17.44
N PRO A 39 4.16 -11.72 18.16
CA PRO A 39 3.02 -12.54 17.73
C PRO A 39 2.46 -12.16 16.35
N ALA A 40 2.66 -10.91 15.90
CA ALA A 40 2.18 -10.49 14.58
C ALA A 40 2.86 -11.24 13.41
N VAL A 41 4.05 -11.81 13.62
CA VAL A 41 4.74 -12.62 12.60
C VAL A 41 3.93 -13.88 12.27
N GLU A 42 3.43 -14.58 13.29
CA GLU A 42 2.59 -15.76 13.13
C GLU A 42 1.24 -15.40 12.52
N THR A 43 0.61 -14.32 13.00
CA THR A 43 -0.65 -13.83 12.44
C THR A 43 -0.51 -13.55 10.95
N LEU A 44 0.52 -12.81 10.52
CA LEU A 44 0.76 -12.52 9.10
C LEU A 44 1.03 -13.78 8.28
N GLY A 45 1.70 -14.80 8.84
CA GLY A 45 1.95 -16.08 8.17
C GLY A 45 0.70 -16.93 7.94
N SER A 46 -0.40 -16.66 8.64
CA SER A 46 -1.66 -17.41 8.58
C SER A 46 -2.84 -16.62 7.99
N VAL A 47 -2.59 -15.39 7.50
CA VAL A 47 -3.62 -14.56 6.87
C VAL A 47 -4.16 -15.23 5.60
N THR A 48 -5.49 -15.37 5.53
CA THR A 48 -6.21 -15.80 4.31
C THR A 48 -7.03 -14.67 3.67
N VAL A 49 -7.29 -13.59 4.41
CA VAL A 49 -8.04 -12.42 3.94
C VAL A 49 -7.31 -11.15 4.33
N LEU A 50 -7.03 -10.30 3.36
CA LEU A 50 -6.43 -8.98 3.59
C LEU A 50 -7.51 -7.90 3.48
N ALA A 51 -7.96 -7.37 4.61
CA ALA A 51 -8.75 -6.14 4.63
C ALA A 51 -7.77 -4.96 4.55
N THR A 52 -7.82 -4.23 3.44
CA THR A 52 -6.97 -3.07 3.17
C THR A 52 -7.82 -1.82 3.05
N ASP A 53 -7.31 -0.69 3.53
CA ASP A 53 -7.95 0.60 3.28
C ASP A 53 -7.63 1.07 1.85
N LYS A 54 -8.46 1.94 1.29
CA LYS A 54 -8.24 2.48 -0.06
C LYS A 54 -7.28 3.67 -0.02
N THR A 55 -7.66 4.72 0.71
CA THR A 55 -7.00 6.03 0.61
C THR A 55 -5.70 6.03 1.40
N GLY A 56 -4.57 6.31 0.75
CA GLY A 56 -3.25 6.32 1.40
C GLY A 56 -2.67 4.93 1.66
N THR A 57 -3.36 3.86 1.25
CA THR A 57 -2.84 2.48 1.26
C THR A 57 -2.79 1.90 -0.15
N LEU A 58 -3.95 1.73 -0.81
CA LEU A 58 -3.99 1.32 -2.22
C LEU A 58 -3.77 2.49 -3.18
N THR A 59 -4.22 3.68 -2.79
CA THR A 59 -3.97 4.92 -3.53
C THR A 59 -2.93 5.75 -2.81
N GLU A 60 -2.29 6.65 -3.53
CA GLU A 60 -1.30 7.59 -2.96
C GLU A 60 -1.94 8.63 -2.02
N GLY A 61 -3.26 8.57 -1.79
CA GLY A 61 -3.98 9.58 -1.00
C GLY A 61 -4.06 10.96 -1.69
N ARG A 62 -3.73 11.04 -2.98
CA ARG A 62 -3.70 12.27 -3.77
C ARG A 62 -4.87 12.31 -4.74
N MET A 63 -5.58 13.44 -4.77
CA MET A 63 -6.57 13.73 -5.79
C MET A 63 -5.88 14.33 -7.02
N VAL A 64 -6.22 13.81 -8.19
CA VAL A 64 -5.63 14.23 -9.47
C VAL A 64 -6.77 14.32 -10.49
N ALA A 65 -6.85 15.43 -11.23
CA ALA A 65 -7.71 15.50 -12.40
C ALA A 65 -7.15 14.54 -13.47
N ARG A 66 -7.97 13.59 -13.94
CA ARG A 66 -7.57 12.62 -14.96
C ARG A 66 -8.27 12.84 -16.29
N THR A 67 -9.50 13.32 -16.24
CA THR A 67 -10.35 13.43 -17.42
C THR A 67 -11.20 14.69 -17.32
N LEU A 68 -11.25 15.44 -18.40
CA LEU A 68 -12.12 16.59 -18.63
C LEU A 68 -13.18 16.17 -19.63
N TRP A 69 -14.44 16.46 -19.32
CA TRP A 69 -15.57 16.22 -20.22
C TRP A 69 -16.21 17.56 -20.56
N THR A 70 -16.21 17.89 -21.85
CA THR A 70 -16.78 19.14 -22.37
C THR A 70 -17.74 18.82 -23.53
N PRO A 71 -18.54 19.80 -23.97
CA PRO A 71 -19.36 19.62 -25.18
C PRO A 71 -18.54 19.26 -26.43
N ASP A 72 -17.29 19.70 -26.49
CA ASP A 72 -16.40 19.48 -27.62
C ASP A 72 -15.67 18.13 -27.55
N GLY A 73 -15.79 17.39 -26.44
CA GLY A 73 -15.32 16.01 -26.30
C GLY A 73 -14.63 15.72 -24.97
N VAL A 74 -13.84 14.65 -24.96
CA VAL A 74 -13.13 14.18 -23.77
C VAL A 74 -11.65 14.47 -23.92
N ALA A 75 -11.03 15.01 -22.88
CA ALA A 75 -9.59 15.21 -22.80
C ALA A 75 -9.01 14.55 -21.54
N GLU A 76 -7.79 14.04 -21.63
CA GLU A 76 -7.06 13.44 -20.52
C GLU A 76 -6.03 14.41 -19.96
N VAL A 77 -5.99 14.51 -18.63
CA VAL A 77 -5.05 15.38 -17.92
C VAL A 77 -3.95 14.51 -17.33
N SER A 78 -2.72 14.76 -17.77
CA SER A 78 -1.53 14.17 -17.16
C SER A 78 -1.10 14.98 -15.94
N GLY A 79 -0.18 14.42 -15.16
CA GLY A 79 0.29 15.02 -13.90
C GLY A 79 0.07 14.11 -12.70
N SER A 80 0.79 14.41 -11.63
CA SER A 80 0.81 13.65 -10.37
C SER A 80 0.04 14.33 -9.24
N GLY A 81 -0.64 15.45 -9.53
CA GLY A 81 -1.35 16.31 -8.56
C GLY A 81 -0.45 17.38 -7.93
N TYR A 82 -1.01 18.13 -6.96
CA TYR A 82 -0.49 19.26 -6.15
C TYR A 82 0.29 20.41 -6.84
N ALA A 83 1.06 20.15 -7.89
CA ALA A 83 1.64 21.15 -8.78
C ALA A 83 0.82 21.23 -10.07
N PRO A 84 0.74 22.40 -10.73
CA PRO A 84 0.06 22.57 -12.01
C PRO A 84 0.90 22.04 -13.18
N ASP A 85 1.63 20.95 -12.96
CA ASP A 85 2.49 20.32 -13.95
C ASP A 85 1.73 19.17 -14.62
N GLY A 86 1.61 19.24 -15.94
CA GLY A 86 0.87 18.27 -16.72
C GLY A 86 0.60 18.76 -18.14
N ALA A 87 0.06 17.88 -18.95
CA ALA A 87 -0.36 18.14 -20.31
C ALA A 87 -1.78 17.61 -20.51
N VAL A 88 -2.57 18.35 -21.28
CA VAL A 88 -3.91 17.94 -21.68
C VAL A 88 -3.79 17.22 -23.03
N HIS A 89 -4.41 16.05 -23.13
CA HIS A 89 -4.39 15.24 -24.35
C HIS A 89 -5.82 15.04 -24.86
N ALA A 90 -6.01 15.07 -26.18
CA ALA A 90 -7.24 14.60 -26.82
C ALA A 90 -6.86 13.72 -28.01
N ASP A 91 -7.54 12.59 -28.19
CA ASP A 91 -7.27 11.61 -29.25
C ASP A 91 -5.78 11.18 -29.34
N GLY A 92 -5.11 11.14 -28.19
CA GLY A 92 -3.69 10.79 -28.08
C GLY A 92 -2.70 11.88 -28.50
N GLN A 93 -3.16 13.09 -28.81
CA GLN A 93 -2.32 14.25 -29.12
C GLN A 93 -2.29 15.23 -27.95
N VAL A 94 -1.12 15.83 -27.67
CA VAL A 94 -1.00 16.92 -26.69
C VAL A 94 -1.64 18.17 -27.28
N LEU A 95 -2.57 18.77 -26.54
CA LEU A 95 -3.25 20.00 -26.93
C LEU A 95 -2.37 21.21 -26.58
N ALA A 96 -2.13 22.07 -27.56
CA ALA A 96 -1.65 23.42 -27.32
C ALA A 96 -2.80 24.31 -26.81
N PRO A 97 -2.51 25.41 -26.08
CA PRO A 97 -3.53 26.33 -25.57
C PRO A 97 -4.52 26.84 -26.63
N SER A 98 -4.09 26.95 -27.89
CA SER A 98 -4.89 27.38 -29.03
C SER A 98 -5.86 26.35 -29.57
N ASP A 99 -5.64 25.06 -29.30
CA ASP A 99 -6.33 23.98 -30.03
C ASP A 99 -7.77 23.78 -29.54
N ARG A 100 -7.97 23.96 -28.23
CA ARG A 100 -9.19 23.58 -27.50
C ARG A 100 -9.38 24.43 -26.24
N ARG A 101 -9.87 25.67 -26.42
CA ARG A 101 -10.04 26.65 -25.32
C ARG A 101 -10.90 26.16 -24.16
N ASP A 102 -11.84 25.27 -24.44
CA ASP A 102 -12.75 24.66 -23.47
C ASP A 102 -12.04 23.83 -22.39
N VAL A 103 -10.82 23.33 -22.66
CA VAL A 103 -10.00 22.57 -21.70
C VAL A 103 -8.67 23.23 -21.36
N THR A 104 -8.19 24.18 -22.16
CA THR A 104 -6.91 24.87 -21.93
C THR A 104 -7.03 26.19 -21.16
N GLU A 105 -8.24 26.75 -21.00
CA GLU A 105 -8.51 27.99 -20.24
C GLU A 105 -9.19 27.74 -18.86
N LEU A 106 -9.29 26.48 -18.40
CA LEU A 106 -9.80 26.10 -17.07
C LEU A 106 -8.77 26.33 -15.95
#